data_AF-A0A4P7YQ53-F1
#
_entry.id   AF-A0A4P7YQ53-F1
#
_cell.length_a   1.000
_cell.length_b   1.000
_cell.length_c   1.000
_cell.angle_alpha   90.00
_cell.angle_beta   90.00
_cell.angle_gamma   90.00
#
_symmetry.space_group_name_H-M   'P 1'
#
loop_
_entity.id
_entity.type
_entity.pdbx_description
1 polymer ?
#
loop_
_entity_poly.entity_id
_entity_poly.type
_entity_poly.pdbx_seq_one_letter_code
_entity_poly.pdbx_strand_id
1 'polypeptide(L)'
;MSVWRRYLVKDMTGRLVDLPSSLLDRADDGTAPLPHFAGRCVEMVAAVIVGDRKSQARVTELAFTKLYFDQMGYVDAAKRERMIRLMLESCADRRCPPPRQGAHQGNCAHLSRRAVAARDQLIREFGWEPKPDERDAALSRLDPSRLRSAPPEPVPTLH
;
A
#
# COMPACT_ATOMS: atom_id res chain seq x y z
N MET A 1 -20.65 5.37 9.37
CA MET A 1 -19.61 4.57 8.69
C MET A 1 -18.41 5.47 8.53
N SER A 2 -17.32 5.12 9.17
CA SER A 2 -16.07 5.88 9.21
C SER A 2 -15.02 5.14 8.39
N VAL A 3 -14.15 5.90 7.74
CA VAL A 3 -13.01 5.39 6.97
C VAL A 3 -11.74 5.94 7.59
N TRP A 4 -10.76 5.07 7.84
CA TRP A 4 -9.46 5.48 8.35
C TRP A 4 -8.34 4.65 7.73
N ARG A 5 -7.11 5.16 7.84
CA ARG A 5 -5.90 4.50 7.35
C ARG A 5 -5.08 3.97 8.51
N ARG A 6 -4.52 2.78 8.32
CA ARG A 6 -3.51 2.21 9.21
C ARG A 6 -2.27 1.86 8.40
N TYR A 7 -1.12 2.03 9.02
CA TYR A 7 0.16 1.68 8.44
C TYR A 7 0.85 0.64 9.33
N LEU A 8 1.36 -0.40 8.72
CA LEU A 8 2.33 -1.31 9.34
C LEU A 8 3.68 -1.10 8.67
N VAL A 9 4.75 -1.15 9.44
CA VAL A 9 6.11 -1.17 8.91
C VAL A 9 6.85 -2.40 9.40
N LYS A 10 7.77 -2.92 8.60
CA LYS A 10 8.65 -3.99 9.03
C LYS A 10 9.80 -3.41 9.83
N ASP A 11 9.89 -3.82 11.09
CA ASP A 11 10.97 -3.41 11.98
C ASP A 11 12.29 -4.15 11.68
N MET A 12 13.34 -3.84 12.44
CA MET A 12 14.65 -4.49 12.29
C MET A 12 14.64 -6.00 12.59
N THR A 13 13.63 -6.47 13.33
CA THR A 13 13.46 -7.89 13.66
C THR A 13 12.68 -8.64 12.57
N GLY A 14 12.22 -7.93 11.53
CA GLY A 14 11.41 -8.47 10.45
C GLY A 14 9.92 -8.55 10.79
N ARG A 15 9.47 -8.01 11.92
CA ARG A 15 8.07 -8.06 12.34
C ARG A 15 7.30 -6.85 11.84
N LEU A 16 6.04 -7.06 11.47
CA LEU A 16 5.12 -5.97 11.13
C LEU A 16 4.58 -5.32 12.40
N VAL A 17 4.94 -4.05 12.59
CA VAL A 17 4.54 -3.23 13.73
C VAL A 17 3.71 -2.03 13.27
N ASP A 18 2.83 -1.55 14.13
CA ASP A 18 2.00 -0.38 13.83
C ASP A 18 2.85 0.89 13.76
N LEU A 19 2.68 1.65 12.67
CA LEU A 19 3.13 3.03 12.57
C LEU A 19 1.91 3.94 12.68
N PRO A 20 1.77 4.72 13.77
CA PRO A 20 0.68 5.67 13.90
C PRO A 20 0.65 6.66 12.73
N SER A 21 -0.51 6.83 12.09
CA SER A 21 -0.68 7.70 10.93
C SER A 21 -0.20 9.12 11.19
N SER A 22 -0.48 9.67 12.38
CA SER A 22 -0.04 11.02 12.77
C SER A 22 1.48 11.17 12.85
N LEU A 23 2.22 10.10 13.16
CA LEU A 23 3.69 10.12 13.17
C LEU A 23 4.24 10.11 11.74
N LEU A 24 3.64 9.29 10.87
CA LEU A 24 4.00 9.28 9.45
C LEU A 24 3.68 10.63 8.79
N ASP A 25 2.50 11.19 9.06
CA ASP A 25 2.05 12.46 8.46
C ASP A 25 3.01 13.61 8.85
N ARG A 26 3.43 13.68 10.11
CA ARG A 26 4.41 14.67 10.59
C ARG A 26 5.82 14.46 10.02
N ALA A 27 6.17 13.23 9.68
CA ALA A 27 7.46 12.94 9.04
C ALA A 27 7.43 13.23 7.53
N ASP A 28 6.25 13.10 6.90
CA ASP A 28 6.00 13.39 5.49
C ASP A 28 5.93 14.90 5.22
N ASP A 29 5.31 15.67 6.13
CA ASP A 29 5.18 17.14 5.99
C ASP A 29 6.40 17.93 6.51
N GLY A 30 7.42 17.24 7.03
CA GLY A 30 8.65 17.84 7.55
C GLY A 30 8.53 18.44 8.96
N THR A 31 7.44 18.18 9.69
CA THR A 31 7.22 18.73 11.03
C THR A 31 7.99 17.99 12.13
N ALA A 32 8.11 16.66 12.06
CA ALA A 32 8.84 15.88 13.05
C ALA A 32 9.42 14.58 12.45
N PRO A 33 10.72 14.28 12.66
CA PRO A 33 11.34 13.09 12.10
C PRO A 33 10.99 11.83 12.88
N LEU A 34 11.27 10.68 12.27
CA LEU A 34 11.28 9.36 12.89
C LEU A 34 12.73 8.81 12.91
N PRO A 35 13.53 9.14 13.93
CA PRO A 35 14.97 8.84 13.94
C PRO A 35 15.31 7.36 13.78
N HIS A 36 14.44 6.46 14.23
CA HIS A 36 14.66 5.02 14.08
C HIS A 36 14.66 4.53 12.61
N PHE A 37 14.11 5.34 11.70
CA PHE A 37 14.07 5.07 10.27
C PHE A 37 15.09 5.90 9.46
N ALA A 38 15.91 6.73 10.12
CA ALA A 38 16.89 7.58 9.45
C ALA A 38 17.78 6.80 8.47
N GLY A 39 17.79 7.25 7.21
CA GLY A 39 18.58 6.69 6.10
C GLY A 39 18.10 5.35 5.58
N ARG A 40 16.90 4.89 5.99
CA ARG A 40 16.42 3.54 5.70
C ARG A 40 15.34 3.52 4.63
N CYS A 41 15.33 2.41 3.89
CA CYS A 41 14.18 1.95 3.14
C CYS A 41 13.44 0.91 4.01
N VAL A 42 12.15 1.11 4.22
CA VAL A 42 11.31 0.21 5.03
C VAL A 42 10.15 -0.34 4.22
N GLU A 43 9.87 -1.61 4.42
CA GLU A 43 8.70 -2.31 3.89
C GLU A 43 7.47 -1.87 4.68
N MET A 44 6.46 -1.36 3.99
CA MET A 44 5.26 -0.76 4.57
C MET A 44 4.01 -1.40 3.98
N VAL A 45 3.04 -1.66 4.86
CA VAL A 45 1.66 -2.00 4.50
C VAL A 45 0.78 -0.79 4.76
N ALA A 46 0.07 -0.30 3.74
CA ALA A 46 -0.98 0.70 3.90
C ALA A 46 -2.35 0.01 3.77
N ALA A 47 -3.23 0.25 4.74
CA ALA A 47 -4.56 -0.35 4.77
C ALA A 47 -5.65 0.72 4.88
N VAL A 48 -6.70 0.57 4.06
CA VAL A 48 -7.95 1.31 4.21
C VAL A 48 -8.94 0.44 4.97
N ILE A 49 -9.42 0.97 6.09
CA ILE A 49 -10.33 0.28 6.99
C ILE A 49 -11.63 1.05 7.05
N VAL A 50 -12.74 0.31 6.98
CA VAL A 50 -14.09 0.86 7.00
C VAL A 50 -14.89 0.17 8.11
N GLY A 51 -15.58 0.95 8.93
CA GLY A 51 -16.42 0.42 10.01
C GLY A 51 -17.26 1.50 10.69
N ASP A 52 -18.13 1.11 11.61
CA ASP A 52 -18.87 2.02 12.47
C ASP A 52 -18.83 1.53 13.94
N ARG A 53 -19.45 2.27 14.88
CA ARG A 53 -19.43 1.91 16.31
C ARG A 53 -20.14 0.58 16.64
N LYS A 54 -20.95 0.04 15.73
CA LYS A 54 -21.78 -1.17 15.88
C LYS A 54 -21.31 -2.32 14.98
N SER A 55 -20.56 -2.06 13.91
CA SER A 55 -20.03 -3.06 12.99
C SER A 55 -18.55 -3.34 13.21
N GLN A 56 -18.12 -4.57 12.91
CA GLN A 56 -16.70 -4.90 12.91
C GLN A 56 -16.01 -4.14 11.77
N ALA A 57 -14.91 -3.45 12.12
CA ALA A 57 -14.04 -2.79 11.17
C ALA A 57 -13.45 -3.82 10.20
N ARG A 58 -13.50 -3.53 8.90
CA ARG A 58 -13.01 -4.42 7.84
C ARG A 58 -11.97 -3.73 6.99
N VAL A 59 -10.95 -4.48 6.59
CA VAL A 59 -10.00 -4.02 5.58
C VAL A 59 -10.67 -4.10 4.21
N THR A 60 -10.74 -2.97 3.51
CA THR A 60 -11.28 -2.87 2.14
C THR A 60 -10.18 -2.80 1.10
N GLU A 61 -9.05 -2.19 1.42
CA GLU A 61 -7.88 -2.09 0.53
C GLU A 61 -6.60 -2.33 1.32
N LEU A 62 -5.64 -2.99 0.68
CA LEU A 62 -4.32 -3.27 1.23
C LEU A 62 -3.28 -3.03 0.14
N ALA A 63 -2.24 -2.27 0.45
CA ALA A 63 -1.14 -1.99 -0.45
C ALA A 63 0.20 -2.26 0.25
N PHE A 64 1.08 -2.99 -0.44
CA PHE A 64 2.43 -3.30 0.02
C PHE A 64 3.41 -2.46 -0.79
N THR A 65 4.22 -1.68 -0.10
CA THR A 65 5.13 -0.71 -0.75
C THR A 65 6.40 -0.54 0.06
N LYS A 66 7.40 0.11 -0.53
CA LYS A 66 8.60 0.60 0.16
C LYS A 66 8.46 2.09 0.46
N LEU A 67 8.80 2.48 1.68
CA LEU A 67 8.89 3.86 2.13
C LEU A 67 10.37 4.21 2.40
N TYR A 68 10.80 5.38 1.96
CA TYR A 68 12.19 5.83 2.03
C TYR A 68 12.29 7.01 2.98
N PHE A 69 13.29 6.99 3.85
CA PHE A 69 13.58 8.05 4.80
C PHE A 69 14.93 8.67 4.53
N ASP A 70 15.03 9.99 4.72
CA ASP A 70 16.29 10.73 4.64
C ASP A 70 17.18 10.45 5.87
N GLN A 71 18.39 11.01 5.89
CA GLN A 71 19.35 10.80 6.98
C GLN A 71 18.88 11.31 8.35
N MET A 72 17.85 12.16 8.40
CA MET A 72 17.30 12.70 9.63
C MET A 72 16.06 11.93 10.09
N GLY A 73 15.48 11.07 9.24
CA GLY A 73 14.28 10.31 9.52
C GLY A 73 13.00 10.99 9.08
N TYR A 74 13.06 11.99 8.19
CA TYR A 74 11.88 12.45 7.45
C TYR A 74 11.63 11.53 6.26
N VAL A 75 10.39 11.52 5.75
CA VAL A 75 10.12 10.82 4.48
C VAL A 75 10.90 11.53 3.38
N ASP A 76 11.62 10.76 2.55
CA ASP A 76 12.37 11.32 1.43
C ASP A 76 11.38 11.94 0.42
N ALA A 77 11.32 13.27 0.43
CA ALA A 77 10.39 14.04 -0.39
C ALA A 77 10.57 13.77 -1.88
N ALA A 78 11.80 13.61 -2.36
CA ALA A 78 12.07 13.35 -3.77
C ALA A 78 11.57 11.97 -4.20
N LYS A 79 11.76 10.95 -3.36
CA LYS A 79 11.21 9.60 -3.57
C LYS A 79 9.69 9.60 -3.47
N ARG A 80 9.12 10.34 -2.52
CA ARG A 80 7.68 10.49 -2.34
C ARG A 80 7.00 11.14 -3.54
N GLU A 81 7.50 12.27 -4.01
CA GLU A 81 6.99 12.97 -5.18
C GLU A 81 7.07 12.12 -6.44
N ARG A 82 8.20 11.41 -6.63
CA ARG A 82 8.36 10.46 -7.73
C ARG A 82 7.32 9.35 -7.67
N MET A 83 7.10 8.75 -6.50
CA MET A 83 6.06 7.73 -6.31
C MET A 83 4.68 8.28 -6.68
N ILE A 84 4.29 9.46 -6.18
CA ILE A 84 2.99 10.09 -6.49
C ILE A 84 2.84 10.30 -8.01
N ARG A 85 3.88 10.84 -8.66
CA ARG A 85 3.88 11.07 -10.10
C ARG A 85 3.65 9.78 -10.88
N LEU A 86 4.38 8.72 -10.54
CA LEU A 86 4.23 7.43 -11.18
C LEU A 86 2.84 6.81 -10.90
N MET A 87 2.29 6.97 -9.70
CA MET A 87 0.91 6.55 -9.39
C MET A 87 -0.10 7.27 -10.30
N LEU A 88 0.04 8.58 -10.49
CA LEU A 88 -0.83 9.36 -11.37
C LEU A 88 -0.67 8.97 -12.84
N GLU A 89 0.56 8.71 -13.29
CA GLU A 89 0.86 8.26 -14.65
C GLU A 89 0.37 6.84 -14.93
N SER A 90 0.42 5.95 -13.94
CA SER A 90 -0.07 4.56 -14.04
C SER A 90 -1.57 4.45 -14.35
N CYS A 91 -2.32 5.52 -14.08
CA CYS A 91 -3.75 5.66 -14.35
C CYS A 91 -4.05 6.46 -15.63
N ALA A 92 -3.04 6.86 -16.42
CA ALA A 92 -3.23 7.75 -17.56
C ALA A 92 -4.08 7.13 -18.68
N ASP A 93 -4.04 5.81 -18.83
CA ASP A 93 -4.81 5.03 -19.80
C ASP A 93 -6.31 5.01 -19.51
N ARG A 94 -6.72 5.13 -18.24
CA ARG A 94 -8.13 5.24 -17.83
C ARG A 94 -8.81 6.52 -18.31
N ARG A 95 -8.03 7.51 -18.74
CA ARG A 95 -8.53 8.78 -19.29
C ARG A 95 -8.89 8.67 -20.77
N CYS A 96 -8.62 7.52 -21.40
CA CYS A 96 -9.04 7.25 -22.76
C CYS A 96 -10.55 7.02 -22.83
N PRO A 97 -11.29 7.81 -23.62
CA PRO A 97 -12.68 7.53 -23.87
C PRO A 97 -12.83 6.21 -24.64
N PRO A 98 -13.96 5.49 -24.49
CA PRO A 98 -14.25 4.33 -25.32
C PRO A 98 -14.23 4.72 -26.80
N PRO A 99 -13.80 3.83 -27.70
CA PRO A 99 -13.63 4.16 -29.10
C PRO A 99 -14.98 4.58 -29.71
N ARG A 100 -15.14 5.88 -29.95
CA ARG A 100 -16.12 6.42 -30.88
C ARG A 100 -15.46 6.48 -32.26
N GLN A 101 -16.17 6.00 -33.29
CA GLN A 101 -15.70 5.99 -34.67
C GLN A 101 -15.05 7.33 -35.03
N GLY A 102 -13.75 7.32 -35.33
CA GLY A 102 -13.02 8.49 -35.85
C GLY A 102 -12.22 9.34 -34.85
N ALA A 103 -12.18 9.04 -33.54
CA ALA A 103 -11.42 9.84 -32.58
C ALA A 103 -9.99 9.29 -32.29
N HIS A 104 -9.00 10.19 -32.30
CA HIS A 104 -7.56 10.04 -32.02
C HIS A 104 -7.06 8.72 -31.37
N GLN A 105 -6.89 7.66 -32.16
CA GLN A 105 -6.26 6.40 -31.73
C GLN A 105 -4.79 6.57 -31.26
N GLY A 106 -4.05 7.52 -31.84
CA GLY A 106 -2.62 7.72 -31.54
C GLY A 106 -2.33 8.22 -30.11
N ASN A 107 -3.19 9.07 -29.54
CA ASN A 107 -3.00 9.61 -28.19
C ASN A 107 -3.25 8.51 -27.13
N CYS A 108 -4.23 7.64 -27.36
CA CYS A 108 -4.55 6.56 -26.43
C CYS A 108 -3.50 5.45 -26.37
N ALA A 109 -2.92 5.07 -27.51
CA ALA A 109 -1.80 4.13 -27.52
C ALA A 109 -0.57 4.67 -26.77
N HIS A 110 -0.30 5.99 -26.89
CA HIS A 110 0.75 6.64 -26.13
C HIS A 110 0.47 6.66 -24.62
N LEU A 111 -0.74 7.05 -24.20
CA LEU A 111 -1.14 7.05 -22.78
C LEU A 111 -1.08 5.65 -22.16
N SER A 112 -1.49 4.61 -22.89
CA SER A 112 -1.39 3.21 -22.47
C SER A 112 0.06 2.78 -22.24
N ARG A 113 0.95 3.03 -23.19
CA ARG A 113 2.38 2.70 -23.04
C ARG A 113 3.02 3.42 -21.85
N ARG A 114 2.71 4.70 -21.66
CA ARG A 114 3.21 5.48 -20.52
C ARG A 114 2.69 4.92 -19.19
N ALA A 115 1.41 4.56 -19.12
CA ALA A 115 0.81 3.96 -17.93
C ALA A 115 1.46 2.62 -17.57
N VAL A 116 1.72 1.76 -18.55
CA VAL A 116 2.44 0.49 -18.35
C VAL A 116 3.86 0.74 -17.83
N ALA A 117 4.62 1.61 -18.50
CA ALA A 117 5.98 1.94 -18.05
C ALA A 117 6.02 2.49 -16.62
N ALA A 118 5.04 3.32 -16.23
CA ALA A 118 4.92 3.83 -14.87
C ALA A 118 4.60 2.74 -13.84
N ARG A 119 3.72 1.77 -14.18
CA ARG A 119 3.46 0.60 -13.30
C ARG A 119 4.72 -0.24 -13.11
N ASP A 120 5.46 -0.49 -14.18
CA ASP A 120 6.69 -1.27 -14.10
C ASP A 120 7.74 -0.56 -13.24
N GLN A 121 7.84 0.76 -13.34
CA GLN A 121 8.72 1.56 -12.46
C GLN A 121 8.25 1.54 -11.01
N LEU A 122 6.94 1.65 -10.75
CA LEU A 122 6.39 1.50 -9.40
C LEU A 122 6.75 0.15 -8.80
N ILE A 123 6.57 -0.94 -9.55
CA ILE A 123 6.89 -2.29 -9.08
C ILE A 123 8.39 -2.43 -8.82
N ARG A 124 9.25 -1.97 -9.73
CA ARG A 124 10.70 -2.12 -9.55
C ARG A 124 11.26 -1.30 -8.39
N GLU A 125 10.82 -0.05 -8.25
CA GLU A 125 11.41 0.89 -7.28
C GLU A 125 10.69 0.87 -5.93
N PHE A 126 9.36 0.76 -5.95
CA PHE A 126 8.50 0.87 -4.77
C PHE A 126 7.74 -0.42 -4.45
N GLY A 127 7.77 -1.40 -5.33
CA GLY A 127 7.14 -2.70 -5.12
C GLY A 127 7.84 -3.47 -4.02
N TRP A 128 7.02 -3.91 -3.08
CA TRP A 128 7.37 -4.94 -2.12
C TRP A 128 6.45 -6.13 -2.36
N GLU A 129 7.06 -7.31 -2.54
CA GLU A 129 6.35 -8.57 -2.72
C GLU A 129 6.43 -9.39 -1.43
N PRO A 130 5.48 -9.23 -0.49
CA PRO A 130 5.48 -9.96 0.77
C PRO A 130 5.20 -11.45 0.52
N LYS A 131 5.82 -12.29 1.34
CA LYS A 131 5.53 -13.72 1.41
C LYS A 131 4.11 -13.98 1.97
N PRO A 132 3.52 -15.17 1.76
CA PRO A 132 2.17 -15.48 2.25
C PRO A 132 2.00 -15.25 3.77
N ASP A 133 2.97 -15.68 4.57
CA ASP A 133 3.01 -15.49 6.02
C ASP A 133 3.02 -14.02 6.45
N GLU A 134 3.71 -13.16 5.69
CA GLU A 134 3.72 -11.71 5.94
C GLU A 134 2.37 -11.06 5.61
N ARG A 135 1.69 -11.54 4.57
CA ARG A 135 0.33 -11.09 4.21
C ARG A 135 -0.67 -11.51 5.28
N ASP A 136 -0.58 -12.75 5.73
CA ASP A 136 -1.45 -13.29 6.78
C ASP A 136 -1.21 -12.57 8.11
N ALA A 137 0.05 -12.27 8.45
CA ALA A 137 0.39 -11.46 9.62
C ALA A 137 -0.18 -10.04 9.53
N ALA A 138 -0.09 -9.39 8.36
CA ALA A 138 -0.68 -8.07 8.13
C ALA A 138 -2.21 -8.11 8.31
N LEU A 139 -2.88 -9.07 7.68
CA LEU A 139 -4.33 -9.23 7.78
C LEU A 139 -4.77 -9.58 9.20
N SER A 140 -4.04 -10.45 9.91
CA SER A 140 -4.30 -10.79 11.32
C SER A 140 -4.38 -9.56 12.21
N ARG A 141 -3.49 -8.60 11.95
CA ARG A 141 -3.32 -7.41 12.79
C ARG A 141 -4.30 -6.29 12.42
N LEU A 142 -4.68 -6.21 11.15
CA LEU A 142 -5.55 -5.16 10.62
C LEU A 142 -7.03 -5.53 10.63
N ASP A 143 -7.33 -6.81 10.43
CA ASP A 143 -8.69 -7.37 10.39
C ASP A 143 -8.71 -8.76 11.07
N PRO A 144 -8.66 -8.82 12.42
CA PRO A 144 -8.65 -10.08 13.16
C PRO A 144 -9.90 -10.93 12.91
N SER A 145 -10.99 -10.31 12.43
CA SER A 145 -12.26 -11.00 12.15
C SER A 145 -12.19 -11.88 10.90
N ARG A 146 -11.34 -11.55 9.92
CA ARG A 146 -11.17 -12.33 8.68
C ARG A 146 -10.56 -13.71 8.90
N LEU A 147 -9.71 -13.89 9.90
CA LEU A 147 -9.05 -15.19 10.16
C LEU A 147 -9.90 -16.17 10.95
N ARG A 148 -10.92 -15.68 11.67
CA ARG A 148 -11.90 -16.57 12.34
C ARG A 148 -12.86 -17.25 11.36
N SER A 149 -12.88 -16.79 10.11
CA SER A 149 -13.75 -17.31 9.05
C SER A 149 -13.17 -18.51 8.30
N ALA A 150 -11.92 -18.93 8.58
CA ALA A 150 -11.41 -20.17 8.04
C ALA A 150 -12.19 -21.33 8.69
N PRO A 151 -12.99 -22.11 7.93
CA PRO A 151 -13.70 -23.23 8.51
C PRO A 151 -12.66 -24.23 9.06
N PRO A 152 -12.88 -24.82 10.25
CA PRO A 152 -12.02 -25.90 10.71
C PRO A 152 -12.09 -27.03 9.66
N GLU A 153 -10.93 -27.46 9.16
CA GLU A 153 -10.86 -28.65 8.32
C GLU A 153 -11.58 -29.80 9.04
N PRO A 154 -12.48 -30.52 8.35
CA PRO A 154 -13.09 -31.69 8.95
C PRO A 154 -12.00 -32.73 9.20
N VAL A 155 -11.76 -33.01 10.48
CA VAL A 155 -10.95 -34.14 10.93
C VAL A 155 -11.50 -35.40 10.24
N PRO A 156 -10.71 -36.15 9.46
CA PRO A 156 -11.19 -37.38 8.86
C PRO A 156 -11.36 -38.42 9.98
N THR A 157 -12.60 -38.78 10.28
CA THR A 157 -12.93 -39.97 11.06
C THR A 157 -12.56 -41.20 10.24
N LEU A 158 -11.53 -41.91 10.71
CA LEU A 158 -11.20 -43.26 10.26
C LEU A 158 -12.31 -44.22 10.76
N HIS A 159 -12.94 -44.93 9.83
CA HIS A 159 -13.77 -46.11 10.08
C HIS A 159 -13.09 -47.34 9.48
#